data_AF-A0A952IG15-F1
#
_entry.id   AF-A0A952IG15-F1
#
_cell.length_a   1.000
_cell.length_b   1.000
_cell.length_c   1.000
_cell.angle_alpha   90.00
_cell.angle_beta   90.00
_cell.angle_gamma   90.00
#
_symmetry.space_group_name_H-M   'P 1'
#
loop_
_entity.id
_entity.type
_entity.pdbx_description
1 polymer ?
#
loop_
_entity_poly.entity_id
_entity_poly.type
_entity_poly.pdbx_seq_one_letter_code
_entity_poly.pdbx_strand_id
1 'polypeptide(L)'
;MSKEIKLLSGLLAATLFSGVVAPVALAGPGQLQEHSPQQRMMTPAGTQQPASIISARAYQRIVEARSALHQNELNQASQALQEATRLLSMAQTATPAQKVKNQLWVAQKHLEFETVQEVQQDLIPLETSLLEIENVVPVELVREHLRRAKTALQAGNRPQAKQELQLAENQLVFSESALPLATALSQITQAQNLLTQNEPKQADTLLRQAEQRVEAVAILNDIPVTAATRALGQAAFVYNLQDRQTAQQQVQRAAQAIEQTVQTTEGPTKQVAENLAKEIESVQTRLQRGHRISGRELTGLHQRVGALAAYQQAELTWTTSTPANTPEAQAKAKAKADLYQARLDLALAESYQLTSGDKSKASTQLRAAEAALKGAAMKAQPAVKSQITSIESDVSKLKTGVNLQPTAPVRSTYQNSQQTLQQLILGL
;
A
#
# COMPACT_ATOMS: atom_id res chain seq x y z
N MET A 1 -50.05 64.51 1.38
CA MET A 1 -49.96 63.39 2.34
C MET A 1 -48.48 63.28 2.72
N SER A 2 -47.87 64.18 3.50
CA SER A 2 -48.16 64.66 4.89
C SER A 2 -47.57 63.70 5.95
N LYS A 3 -46.39 64.02 6.52
CA LYS A 3 -46.11 64.44 7.94
C LYS A 3 -46.17 63.30 8.99
N GLU A 4 -45.43 63.25 10.11
CA GLU A 4 -44.29 64.02 10.71
C GLU A 4 -42.94 63.25 10.56
N ILE A 5 -41.72 63.62 11.02
CA ILE A 5 -41.11 64.75 11.77
C ILE A 5 -41.06 64.70 13.33
N LYS A 6 -40.16 63.86 13.91
CA LYS A 6 -39.49 63.98 15.24
C LYS A 6 -38.24 63.05 15.25
N LEU A 7 -37.01 63.38 15.64
CA LEU A 7 -36.34 64.52 16.31
C LEU A 7 -36.30 64.50 17.86
N LEU A 8 -35.23 63.90 18.43
CA LEU A 8 -34.52 64.20 19.70
C LEU A 8 -33.38 63.13 19.82
N SER A 9 -32.08 63.36 20.10
CA SER A 9 -31.26 64.42 20.72
C SER A 9 -30.89 64.14 22.19
N GLY A 10 -29.58 63.97 22.46
CA GLY A 10 -29.01 63.71 23.79
C GLY A 10 -27.79 62.76 23.75
N LEU A 11 -26.61 63.05 24.31
CA LEU A 11 -25.68 64.20 24.22
C LEU A 11 -24.67 64.08 25.40
N LEU A 12 -23.36 64.26 25.12
CA LEU A 12 -22.23 64.51 26.05
C LEU A 12 -21.84 63.47 27.13
N ALA A 13 -20.60 62.94 27.00
CA ALA A 13 -19.46 63.11 27.93
C ALA A 13 -18.35 62.11 27.53
N ALA A 14 -17.26 62.43 26.83
CA ALA A 14 -16.23 63.46 27.05
C ALA A 14 -15.23 63.12 28.18
N THR A 15 -14.11 62.48 27.80
CA THR A 15 -12.83 62.52 28.52
C THR A 15 -11.69 62.51 27.51
N LEU A 16 -10.64 63.28 27.77
CA LEU A 16 -9.49 63.52 26.88
C LEU A 16 -8.24 62.81 27.38
N PHE A 17 -7.29 62.56 26.46
CA PHE A 17 -5.80 62.56 26.59
C PHE A 17 -5.20 61.48 25.66
N SER A 18 -4.06 61.64 24.97
CA SER A 18 -3.44 62.79 24.28
C SER A 18 -2.15 62.30 23.61
N GLY A 19 -1.94 62.62 22.32
CA GLY A 19 -0.73 62.22 21.57
C GLY A 19 -0.76 60.75 21.08
N VAL A 20 -0.09 60.38 19.99
CA VAL A 20 0.87 61.14 19.15
C VAL A 20 0.52 60.98 17.67
N VAL A 21 0.66 62.08 16.90
CA VAL A 21 0.65 62.13 15.41
C VAL A 21 2.12 62.20 14.97
N ALA A 22 2.60 61.73 13.82
CA ALA A 22 2.03 61.48 12.48
C ALA A 22 3.01 60.55 11.69
N PRO A 23 2.92 60.35 10.36
CA PRO A 23 1.85 60.72 9.41
C PRO A 23 1.32 59.55 8.56
N VAL A 24 0.10 59.71 8.03
CA VAL A 24 -0.39 58.93 6.89
C VAL A 24 -0.11 59.73 5.62
N ALA A 25 0.60 59.13 4.66
CA ALA A 25 0.77 59.72 3.33
C ALA A 25 -0.45 59.43 2.45
N LEU A 26 -0.94 60.43 1.71
CA LEU A 26 -2.00 60.22 0.72
C LEU A 26 -1.45 59.58 -0.57
N ALA A 27 -2.21 58.65 -1.14
CA ALA A 27 -2.15 58.31 -2.55
C ALA A 27 -3.58 58.13 -3.10
N GLY A 28 -3.83 58.69 -4.29
CA GLY A 28 -5.11 58.60 -4.99
C GLY A 28 -5.31 57.26 -5.73
N PRO A 29 -6.41 57.12 -6.49
CA PRO A 29 -6.91 55.82 -6.91
C PRO A 29 -6.29 55.29 -8.20
N GLY A 30 -6.18 53.95 -8.26
CA GLY A 30 -6.35 53.19 -9.49
C GLY A 30 -5.08 52.67 -10.16
N GLN A 31 -4.78 51.38 -9.93
CA GLN A 31 -4.37 50.47 -10.99
C GLN A 31 -4.64 49.01 -10.57
N LEU A 32 -5.16 48.20 -11.50
CA LEU A 32 -5.30 46.76 -11.33
C LEU A 32 -4.02 46.09 -11.84
N GLN A 33 -3.19 45.57 -10.93
CA GLN A 33 -2.07 44.71 -11.31
C GLN A 33 -1.72 43.71 -10.21
N GLU A 34 -1.11 42.60 -10.60
CA GLU A 34 -0.91 41.40 -9.79
C GLU A 34 -0.01 41.63 -8.58
N HIS A 35 -0.33 40.98 -7.45
CA HIS A 35 0.63 40.63 -6.41
C HIS A 35 0.31 39.23 -5.85
N SER A 36 1.25 38.30 -5.96
CA SER A 36 1.11 36.94 -5.46
C SER A 36 1.29 36.87 -3.94
N PRO A 37 0.42 36.17 -3.18
CA PRO A 37 0.78 35.70 -1.87
C PRO A 37 1.67 34.46 -2.03
N GLN A 38 3.01 34.62 -1.97
CA GLN A 38 3.89 33.50 -1.60
C GLN A 38 3.66 33.15 -0.13
N GLN A 39 2.53 32.50 0.18
CA GLN A 39 2.38 31.78 1.44
C GLN A 39 3.31 30.58 1.43
N ARG A 40 4.58 30.83 1.76
CA ARG A 40 5.52 29.79 2.19
C ARG A 40 5.04 29.23 3.52
N MET A 41 4.08 28.30 3.45
CA MET A 41 3.86 27.35 4.54
C MET A 41 5.21 26.66 4.78
N MET A 42 5.85 27.00 5.89
CA MET A 42 7.07 26.34 6.34
C MET A 42 6.69 24.92 6.76
N THR A 43 6.73 23.98 5.81
CA THR A 43 6.64 22.55 6.12
C THR A 43 7.72 22.22 7.15
N PRO A 44 7.39 21.56 8.27
CA PRO A 44 8.38 21.17 9.27
C PRO A 44 9.54 20.40 8.64
N ALA A 45 10.77 20.72 9.03
CA ALA A 45 11.95 20.07 8.50
C ALA A 45 11.96 18.58 8.88
N GLY A 46 11.71 17.70 7.91
CA GLY A 46 11.80 16.24 8.09
C GLY A 46 10.68 15.42 7.45
N THR A 47 9.51 16.00 7.12
CA THR A 47 8.43 15.25 6.47
C THR A 47 8.71 14.98 4.99
N GLN A 48 9.35 13.84 4.71
CA GLN A 48 9.42 13.25 3.38
C GLN A 48 8.00 13.08 2.82
N GLN A 49 7.79 13.45 1.55
CA GLN A 49 6.47 13.32 0.93
C GLN A 49 6.14 11.84 0.67
N PRO A 50 4.91 11.37 0.95
CA PRO A 50 4.49 10.01 0.64
C PRO A 50 4.68 9.67 -0.84
N ALA A 51 5.11 8.43 -1.14
CA ALA A 51 5.36 7.98 -2.50
C ALA A 51 4.19 8.23 -3.47
N SER A 52 2.92 8.11 -3.02
CA SER A 52 1.75 8.41 -3.86
C SER A 52 1.64 9.88 -4.28
N ILE A 53 2.00 10.85 -3.42
CA ILE A 53 2.01 12.28 -3.79
C ILE A 53 3.09 12.56 -4.85
N ILE A 54 4.22 11.84 -4.76
CA ILE A 54 5.30 11.94 -5.74
C ILE A 54 4.88 11.26 -7.07
N SER A 55 4.26 10.07 -7.00
CA SER A 55 3.69 9.37 -8.16
C SER A 55 2.56 10.16 -8.85
N ALA A 56 1.67 10.81 -8.11
CA ALA A 56 0.59 11.64 -8.67
C ALA A 56 1.15 12.83 -9.48
N ARG A 57 2.25 13.44 -9.02
CA ARG A 57 2.97 14.46 -9.80
C ARG A 57 3.69 13.86 -11.01
N ALA A 58 4.26 12.66 -10.89
CA ALA A 58 4.85 11.96 -12.03
C ALA A 58 3.80 11.63 -13.10
N TYR A 59 2.60 11.19 -12.70
CA TYR A 59 1.46 10.97 -13.58
C TYR A 59 1.09 12.26 -14.33
N GLN A 60 0.95 13.39 -13.62
CA GLN A 60 0.71 14.70 -14.25
C GLN A 60 1.76 15.03 -15.32
N ARG A 61 3.05 14.80 -15.05
CA ARG A 61 4.13 15.01 -16.03
C ARG A 61 4.09 14.05 -17.22
N ILE A 62 3.62 12.81 -17.05
CA ILE A 62 3.42 11.88 -18.17
C ILE A 62 2.25 12.36 -19.05
N VAL A 63 1.15 12.79 -18.44
CA VAL A 63 -0.02 13.35 -19.17
C VAL A 63 0.35 14.63 -19.93
N GLU A 64 1.10 15.55 -19.29
CA GLU A 64 1.69 16.72 -19.94
C GLU A 64 2.57 16.34 -21.13
N ALA A 65 3.46 15.36 -20.96
CA ALA A 65 4.33 14.90 -22.04
C ALA A 65 3.55 14.34 -23.23
N ARG A 66 2.53 13.51 -22.99
CA ARG A 66 1.66 12.96 -24.04
C ARG A 66 0.85 14.05 -24.74
N SER A 67 0.35 15.03 -23.98
CA SER A 67 -0.33 16.22 -24.54
C SER A 67 0.60 17.03 -25.45
N ALA A 68 1.85 17.24 -25.05
CA ALA A 68 2.87 17.88 -25.88
C ALA A 68 3.21 17.06 -27.14
N LEU A 69 3.28 15.73 -27.08
CA LEU A 69 3.45 14.89 -28.28
C LEU A 69 2.27 15.00 -29.26
N HIS A 70 1.04 15.05 -28.77
CA HIS A 70 -0.14 15.30 -29.62
C HIS A 70 -0.14 16.71 -30.26
N GLN A 71 0.61 17.66 -29.70
CA GLN A 71 0.82 19.02 -30.23
C GLN A 71 2.13 19.18 -31.03
N ASN A 72 2.88 18.09 -31.27
CA ASN A 72 4.23 18.07 -31.87
C ASN A 72 5.31 18.85 -31.08
N GLU A 73 5.07 19.17 -29.81
CA GLU A 73 5.97 19.95 -28.97
C GLU A 73 7.06 19.08 -28.31
N LEU A 74 7.90 18.44 -29.13
CA LEU A 74 8.87 17.42 -28.69
C LEU A 74 9.82 17.88 -27.56
N ASN A 75 10.15 19.17 -27.52
CA ASN A 75 10.96 19.76 -26.45
C ASN A 75 10.20 19.83 -25.12
N GLN A 76 8.93 20.25 -25.13
CA GLN A 76 8.09 20.26 -23.93
C GLN A 76 7.85 18.83 -23.42
N ALA A 77 7.57 17.90 -24.34
CA ALA A 77 7.44 16.49 -24.00
C ALA A 77 8.71 15.94 -23.33
N SER A 78 9.88 16.22 -23.89
CA SER A 78 11.17 15.77 -23.33
C SER A 78 11.45 16.33 -21.94
N GLN A 79 11.14 17.61 -21.70
CA GLN A 79 11.27 18.24 -20.37
C GLN A 79 10.32 17.63 -19.34
N ALA A 80 9.04 17.44 -19.70
CA ALA A 80 8.05 16.80 -18.85
C ALA A 80 8.46 15.35 -18.50
N LEU A 81 8.99 14.58 -19.46
CA LEU A 81 9.51 13.24 -19.17
C LEU A 81 10.73 13.23 -18.26
N GLN A 82 11.65 14.20 -18.36
CA GLN A 82 12.80 14.28 -17.44
C GLN A 82 12.34 14.49 -15.99
N GLU A 83 11.36 15.37 -15.78
CA GLU A 83 10.76 15.59 -14.46
C GLU A 83 9.95 14.37 -13.99
N ALA A 84 9.23 13.67 -14.89
CA ALA A 84 8.57 12.41 -14.59
C ALA A 84 9.55 11.33 -14.12
N THR A 85 10.68 11.12 -14.83
CA THR A 85 11.76 10.20 -14.43
C THR A 85 12.27 10.55 -13.03
N ARG A 86 12.59 11.82 -12.78
CA ARG A 86 13.10 12.31 -11.49
C ARG A 86 12.11 12.04 -10.35
N LEU A 87 10.82 12.31 -10.57
CA LEU A 87 9.77 12.07 -9.60
C LEU A 87 9.55 10.56 -9.35
N LEU A 88 9.58 9.70 -10.37
CA LEU A 88 9.43 8.25 -10.17
C LEU A 88 10.60 7.64 -9.39
N SER A 89 11.84 8.08 -9.62
CA SER A 89 12.99 7.66 -8.81
C SER A 89 12.87 8.12 -7.34
N MET A 90 12.32 9.32 -7.10
CA MET A 90 11.96 9.76 -5.74
C MET A 90 10.83 8.91 -5.14
N ALA A 91 9.80 8.55 -5.91
CA ALA A 91 8.69 7.72 -5.44
C ALA A 91 9.15 6.30 -5.07
N GLN A 92 10.05 5.70 -5.86
CA GLN A 92 10.69 4.42 -5.56
C GLN A 92 11.50 4.46 -4.26
N THR A 93 12.35 5.48 -4.08
CA THR A 93 13.16 5.63 -2.86
C THR A 93 12.32 5.97 -1.62
N ALA A 94 11.15 6.58 -1.80
CA ALA A 94 10.14 6.82 -0.77
C ALA A 94 9.20 5.62 -0.52
N THR A 95 9.43 4.45 -1.13
CA THR A 95 8.60 3.26 -0.84
C THR A 95 8.84 2.75 0.58
N PRO A 96 7.79 2.29 1.29
CA PRO A 96 7.95 1.70 2.62
C PRO A 96 8.90 0.48 2.64
N ALA A 97 8.96 -0.30 1.56
CA ALA A 97 9.92 -1.40 1.42
C ALA A 97 11.39 -0.90 1.48
N GLN A 98 11.69 0.24 0.85
CA GLN A 98 13.04 0.81 0.88
C GLN A 98 13.44 1.32 2.27
N LYS A 99 12.48 1.82 3.10
CA LYS A 99 12.74 2.13 4.52
C LYS A 99 13.26 0.89 5.27
N VAL A 100 12.61 -0.27 5.08
CA VAL A 100 13.03 -1.53 5.71
C VAL A 100 14.39 -2.00 5.17
N LYS A 101 14.64 -1.90 3.86
CA LYS A 101 15.96 -2.23 3.29
C LYS A 101 17.07 -1.34 3.84
N ASN A 102 16.82 -0.04 4.02
CA ASN A 102 17.79 0.88 4.63
C ASN A 102 18.10 0.50 6.10
N GLN A 103 17.08 0.10 6.87
CA GLN A 103 17.25 -0.38 8.25
C GLN A 103 18.02 -1.72 8.32
N LEU A 104 17.74 -2.65 7.39
CA LEU A 104 18.50 -3.90 7.25
C LEU A 104 19.97 -3.63 6.93
N TRP A 105 20.24 -2.69 6.02
CA TRP A 105 21.60 -2.27 5.67
C TRP A 105 22.34 -1.66 6.89
N VAL A 106 21.66 -0.84 7.70
CA VAL A 106 22.23 -0.32 8.96
C VAL A 106 22.58 -1.47 9.92
N ALA A 107 21.67 -2.41 10.16
CA ALA A 107 21.93 -3.58 11.02
C ALA A 107 23.06 -4.48 10.46
N GLN A 108 23.13 -4.68 9.14
CA GLN A 108 24.24 -5.37 8.45
C GLN A 108 25.58 -4.64 8.62
N LYS A 109 25.57 -3.31 8.82
CA LYS A 109 26.76 -2.49 9.05
C LYS A 109 27.16 -2.40 10.52
N HIS A 110 26.23 -2.23 11.45
CA HIS A 110 26.51 -2.34 12.88
C HIS A 110 27.06 -3.74 13.23
N LEU A 111 26.66 -4.80 12.51
CA LEU A 111 27.29 -6.13 12.58
C LEU A 111 28.81 -6.14 12.30
N GLU A 112 29.36 -5.14 11.62
CA GLU A 112 30.80 -5.03 11.32
C GLU A 112 31.61 -4.40 12.47
N PHE A 113 31.00 -3.64 13.40
CA PHE A 113 31.75 -2.90 14.44
C PHE A 113 31.09 -2.80 15.84
N GLU A 114 29.77 -2.80 15.97
CA GLU A 114 29.08 -2.61 17.27
C GLU A 114 28.99 -3.90 18.13
N THR A 115 28.46 -3.82 19.35
CA THR A 115 28.19 -5.03 20.15
C THR A 115 26.98 -5.81 19.65
N VAL A 116 26.86 -7.06 20.09
CA VAL A 116 25.69 -7.92 19.81
C VAL A 116 24.41 -7.35 20.43
N GLN A 117 24.50 -6.61 21.52
CA GLN A 117 23.37 -5.98 22.21
C GLN A 117 22.81 -4.79 21.43
N GLU A 118 23.68 -3.96 20.85
CA GLU A 118 23.30 -2.80 20.02
C GLU A 118 22.64 -3.26 18.71
N VAL A 119 23.25 -4.22 18.00
CA VAL A 119 22.65 -4.82 16.79
C VAL A 119 21.29 -5.47 17.08
N GLN A 120 21.07 -6.02 18.28
CA GLN A 120 19.75 -6.53 18.68
C GLN A 120 18.70 -5.42 18.89
N GLN A 121 19.08 -4.16 19.14
CA GLN A 121 18.15 -3.03 19.17
C GLN A 121 17.72 -2.62 17.75
N ASP A 122 18.63 -2.65 16.77
CA ASP A 122 18.31 -2.32 15.36
C ASP A 122 17.21 -3.22 14.77
N LEU A 123 17.09 -4.45 15.27
CA LEU A 123 16.04 -5.39 14.85
C LEU A 123 14.64 -5.02 15.40
N ILE A 124 14.53 -4.13 16.38
CA ILE A 124 13.23 -3.75 16.98
C ILE A 124 12.46 -2.77 16.06
N PRO A 125 13.03 -1.67 15.55
CA PRO A 125 12.39 -0.84 14.53
C PRO A 125 12.08 -1.60 13.23
N LEU A 126 12.85 -2.65 12.91
CA LEU A 126 12.61 -3.50 11.75
C LEU A 126 11.30 -4.26 11.85
N GLU A 127 10.98 -4.92 12.97
CA GLU A 127 9.69 -5.60 13.15
C GLU A 127 8.51 -4.62 13.06
N THR A 128 8.62 -3.43 13.67
CA THR A 128 7.63 -2.35 13.52
C THR A 128 7.49 -1.88 12.07
N SER A 129 8.59 -1.80 11.33
CA SER A 129 8.57 -1.37 9.93
C SER A 129 8.13 -2.49 8.98
N LEU A 130 8.22 -3.76 9.36
CA LEU A 130 7.55 -4.87 8.64
C LEU A 130 6.02 -4.81 8.82
N LEU A 131 5.53 -4.45 10.01
CA LEU A 131 4.10 -4.19 10.26
C LEU A 131 3.54 -3.01 9.42
N GLU A 132 4.39 -2.12 8.92
CA GLU A 132 3.99 -1.02 8.02
C GLU A 132 3.89 -1.43 6.54
N ILE A 133 4.44 -2.60 6.14
CA ILE A 133 4.57 -2.99 4.71
C ILE A 133 3.97 -4.36 4.36
N GLU A 134 3.60 -5.18 5.35
CA GLU A 134 3.11 -6.55 5.14
C GLU A 134 1.80 -6.66 4.33
N ASN A 135 1.13 -5.53 4.12
CA ASN A 135 -0.06 -5.38 3.29
C ASN A 135 0.25 -4.99 1.82
N VAL A 136 1.53 -4.89 1.46
CA VAL A 136 2.05 -4.51 0.13
C VAL A 136 3.23 -5.40 -0.30
N VAL A 137 3.89 -6.05 0.66
CA VAL A 137 5.06 -6.92 0.47
C VAL A 137 4.86 -8.18 1.32
N PRO A 138 5.08 -9.41 0.80
CA PRO A 138 5.12 -10.60 1.63
C PRO A 138 6.31 -10.52 2.60
N VAL A 139 6.06 -10.37 3.90
CA VAL A 139 7.14 -10.22 4.91
C VAL A 139 7.42 -11.51 5.67
N GLU A 140 6.65 -12.57 5.46
CA GLU A 140 6.69 -13.78 6.30
C GLU A 140 8.07 -14.47 6.24
N LEU A 141 8.71 -14.47 5.07
CA LEU A 141 10.10 -14.91 4.91
C LEU A 141 11.10 -13.88 5.49
N VAL A 142 10.82 -12.57 5.37
CA VAL A 142 11.65 -11.50 5.95
C VAL A 142 11.68 -11.61 7.49
N ARG A 143 10.52 -11.82 8.12
CA ARG A 143 10.35 -12.10 9.56
C ARG A 143 11.03 -13.38 9.97
N GLU A 144 10.90 -14.45 9.19
CA GLU A 144 11.59 -15.72 9.45
C GLU A 144 13.11 -15.55 9.44
N HIS A 145 13.66 -14.80 8.48
CA HIS A 145 15.08 -14.45 8.42
C HIS A 145 15.50 -13.50 9.55
N LEU A 146 14.73 -12.45 9.89
CA LEU A 146 15.00 -11.59 11.07
C LEU A 146 15.04 -12.40 12.37
N ARG A 147 14.09 -13.33 12.54
CA ARG A 147 14.02 -14.22 13.71
C ARG A 147 15.24 -15.13 13.80
N ARG A 148 15.73 -15.66 12.68
CA ARG A 148 16.98 -16.45 12.61
C ARG A 148 18.21 -15.59 12.86
N ALA A 149 18.27 -14.38 12.31
CA ALA A 149 19.34 -13.41 12.59
C ALA A 149 19.41 -13.08 14.09
N LYS A 150 18.24 -12.89 14.75
CA LYS A 150 18.14 -12.70 16.20
C LYS A 150 18.63 -13.91 16.99
N THR A 151 18.26 -15.14 16.61
CA THR A 151 18.80 -16.36 17.23
C THR A 151 20.32 -16.48 17.03
N ALA A 152 20.83 -16.16 15.84
CA ALA A 152 22.28 -16.18 15.54
C ALA A 152 23.04 -15.13 16.38
N LEU A 153 22.50 -13.92 16.52
CA LEU A 153 23.02 -12.88 17.43
C LEU A 153 23.07 -13.37 18.89
N GLN A 154 21.99 -13.97 19.37
CA GLN A 154 21.92 -14.53 20.74
C GLN A 154 22.94 -15.66 20.97
N ALA A 155 23.32 -16.39 19.92
CA ALA A 155 24.39 -17.39 19.93
C ALA A 155 25.79 -16.81 19.63
N GLY A 156 25.94 -15.49 19.48
CA GLY A 156 27.20 -14.82 19.13
C GLY A 156 27.66 -15.01 17.67
N ASN A 157 26.88 -15.71 16.84
CA ASN A 157 27.24 -16.07 15.46
C ASN A 157 26.99 -14.89 14.49
N ARG A 158 27.87 -13.89 14.53
CA ARG A 158 27.82 -12.70 13.65
C ARG A 158 27.81 -13.05 12.15
N PRO A 159 28.58 -14.02 11.63
CA PRO A 159 28.50 -14.44 10.23
C PRO A 159 27.11 -14.95 9.81
N GLN A 160 26.50 -15.85 10.61
CA GLN A 160 25.15 -16.34 10.33
C GLN A 160 24.10 -15.24 10.45
N ALA A 161 24.23 -14.34 11.44
CA ALA A 161 23.35 -13.18 11.55
C ALA A 161 23.41 -12.30 10.29
N LYS A 162 24.61 -12.04 9.74
CA LYS A 162 24.78 -11.26 8.51
C LYS A 162 24.15 -11.95 7.30
N GLN A 163 24.34 -13.26 7.17
CA GLN A 163 23.73 -14.06 6.11
C GLN A 163 22.20 -14.00 6.16
N GLU A 164 21.60 -14.18 7.33
CA GLU A 164 20.15 -14.13 7.51
C GLU A 164 19.60 -12.71 7.26
N LEU A 165 20.27 -11.63 7.69
CA LEU A 165 19.87 -10.26 7.34
C LEU A 165 19.96 -9.95 5.84
N GLN A 166 20.94 -10.53 5.13
CA GLN A 166 21.06 -10.38 3.68
C GLN A 166 20.02 -11.21 2.92
N LEU A 167 19.63 -12.39 3.44
CA LEU A 167 18.48 -13.14 2.95
C LEU A 167 17.17 -12.38 3.18
N ALA A 168 16.98 -11.76 4.35
CA ALA A 168 15.84 -10.89 4.64
C ALA A 168 15.73 -9.73 3.62
N GLU A 169 16.85 -9.08 3.28
CA GLU A 169 16.88 -8.02 2.28
C GLU A 169 16.52 -8.53 0.88
N ASN A 170 17.00 -9.73 0.51
CA ASN A 170 16.67 -10.37 -0.77
C ASN A 170 15.20 -10.80 -0.87
N GLN A 171 14.48 -10.98 0.25
CA GLN A 171 13.03 -11.20 0.24
C GLN A 171 12.21 -9.90 0.13
N LEU A 172 12.83 -8.71 0.29
CA LEU A 172 12.22 -7.41 0.01
C LEU A 172 12.37 -6.97 -1.46
N VAL A 173 12.72 -7.89 -2.35
CA VAL A 173 12.90 -7.62 -3.79
C VAL A 173 11.53 -7.53 -4.47
N PHE A 174 11.19 -6.31 -4.88
CA PHE A 174 10.03 -5.93 -5.69
C PHE A 174 8.65 -6.30 -5.14
N SER A 175 8.08 -5.37 -4.35
CA SER A 175 6.65 -5.32 -4.06
C SER A 175 5.80 -5.12 -5.32
N GLU A 176 4.52 -5.52 -5.25
CA GLU A 176 3.54 -5.32 -6.33
C GLU A 176 3.28 -3.83 -6.65
N SER A 177 3.65 -2.92 -5.75
CA SER A 177 3.64 -1.46 -5.95
C SER A 177 4.93 -0.89 -6.56
N ALA A 178 6.09 -1.55 -6.36
CA ALA A 178 7.37 -1.12 -6.92
C ALA A 178 7.53 -1.57 -8.39
N LEU A 179 6.96 -2.72 -8.76
CA LEU A 179 6.98 -3.24 -10.13
C LEU A 179 6.33 -2.29 -11.16
N PRO A 180 5.12 -1.73 -10.95
CA PRO A 180 4.55 -0.74 -11.86
C PRO A 180 5.42 0.52 -12.00
N LEU A 181 5.99 1.04 -10.90
CA LEU A 181 6.88 2.21 -10.94
C LEU A 181 8.18 1.93 -11.72
N ALA A 182 8.81 0.77 -11.51
CA ALA A 182 10.01 0.37 -12.24
C ALA A 182 9.75 0.11 -13.72
N THR A 183 8.59 -0.49 -14.04
CA THR A 183 8.16 -0.71 -15.42
C THR A 183 7.85 0.61 -16.12
N ALA A 184 7.16 1.54 -15.45
CA ALA A 184 6.90 2.88 -15.96
C ALA A 184 8.21 3.68 -16.19
N LEU A 185 9.18 3.61 -15.28
CA LEU A 185 10.51 4.21 -15.45
C LEU A 185 11.23 3.65 -16.69
N SER A 186 11.18 2.33 -16.90
CA SER A 186 11.72 1.70 -18.12
C SER A 186 11.00 2.14 -19.38
N GLN A 187 9.66 2.20 -19.36
CA GLN A 187 8.83 2.66 -20.48
C GLN A 187 9.06 4.15 -20.82
N ILE A 188 9.26 5.00 -19.82
CA ILE A 188 9.60 6.43 -20.01
C ILE A 188 11.02 6.58 -20.55
N THR A 189 11.98 5.79 -20.07
CA THR A 189 13.36 5.80 -20.60
C THR A 189 13.40 5.35 -22.07
N GLN A 190 12.61 4.33 -22.42
CA GLN A 190 12.43 3.90 -23.81
C GLN A 190 11.71 4.97 -24.65
N ALA A 191 10.68 5.63 -24.13
CA ALA A 191 10.01 6.73 -24.81
C ALA A 191 10.95 7.92 -25.04
N GLN A 192 11.79 8.29 -24.07
CA GLN A 192 12.84 9.32 -24.21
C GLN A 192 13.81 8.97 -25.36
N ASN A 193 14.27 7.72 -25.44
CA ASN A 193 15.11 7.26 -26.56
C ASN A 193 14.38 7.38 -27.91
N LEU A 194 13.10 6.98 -27.99
CA LEU A 194 12.27 7.12 -29.19
C LEU A 194 12.07 8.59 -29.60
N LEU A 195 11.99 9.53 -28.65
CA LEU A 195 11.97 10.97 -28.97
C LEU A 195 13.31 11.44 -29.55
N THR A 196 14.45 10.96 -29.07
CA THR A 196 15.76 11.27 -29.70
C THR A 196 15.91 10.67 -31.11
N GLN A 197 15.14 9.62 -31.42
CA GLN A 197 15.06 8.99 -32.74
C GLN A 197 13.95 9.60 -33.63
N ASN A 198 13.25 10.63 -33.15
CA ASN A 198 12.12 11.28 -33.82
C ASN A 198 10.93 10.34 -34.12
N GLU A 199 10.62 9.43 -33.19
CA GLU A 199 9.52 8.46 -33.29
C GLU A 199 8.37 8.72 -32.28
N PRO A 200 7.73 9.91 -32.27
CA PRO A 200 6.81 10.32 -31.21
C PRO A 200 5.56 9.44 -31.07
N LYS A 201 5.13 8.75 -32.13
CA LYS A 201 3.99 7.81 -32.07
C LYS A 201 4.31 6.52 -31.29
N GLN A 202 5.56 6.05 -31.38
CA GLN A 202 6.02 4.91 -30.58
C GLN A 202 6.23 5.34 -29.13
N ALA A 203 6.79 6.54 -28.92
CA ALA A 203 6.92 7.15 -27.59
C ALA A 203 5.55 7.27 -26.89
N ASP A 204 4.52 7.86 -27.52
CA ASP A 204 3.18 7.97 -26.94
C ASP A 204 2.59 6.60 -26.55
N THR A 205 2.82 5.57 -27.37
CA THR A 205 2.35 4.21 -27.10
C THR A 205 2.96 3.63 -25.82
N LEU A 206 4.25 3.89 -25.54
CA LEU A 206 4.89 3.51 -24.28
C LEU A 206 4.49 4.41 -23.11
N LEU A 207 4.36 5.72 -23.33
CA LEU A 207 3.93 6.66 -22.31
C LEU A 207 2.52 6.38 -21.82
N ARG A 208 1.59 5.99 -22.70
CA ARG A 208 0.23 5.58 -22.31
C ARG A 208 0.24 4.37 -21.37
N GLN A 209 1.16 3.42 -21.58
CA GLN A 209 1.31 2.28 -20.69
C GLN A 209 1.98 2.68 -19.36
N ALA A 210 2.94 3.62 -19.38
CA ALA A 210 3.56 4.17 -18.18
C ALA A 210 2.55 4.96 -17.33
N GLU A 211 1.72 5.80 -17.97
CA GLU A 211 0.63 6.57 -17.38
C GLU A 211 -0.30 5.66 -16.57
N GLN A 212 -0.87 4.63 -17.20
CA GLN A 212 -1.76 3.65 -16.54
C GLN A 212 -1.12 2.97 -15.32
N ARG A 213 0.20 2.72 -15.35
CA ARG A 213 0.94 2.12 -14.23
C ARG A 213 1.18 3.10 -13.08
N VAL A 214 1.44 4.37 -13.37
CA VAL A 214 1.67 5.40 -12.35
C VAL A 214 0.34 5.90 -11.77
N GLU A 215 -0.71 5.96 -12.58
CA GLU A 215 -2.10 6.21 -12.16
C GLU A 215 -2.54 5.19 -11.10
N ALA A 216 -2.39 3.88 -11.39
CA ALA A 216 -2.68 2.83 -10.42
C ALA A 216 -1.93 3.05 -9.09
N VAL A 217 -0.61 3.33 -9.13
CA VAL A 217 0.21 3.57 -7.93
C VAL A 217 -0.13 4.86 -7.19
N ALA A 218 -0.59 5.90 -7.88
CA ALA A 218 -1.11 7.11 -7.23
C ALA A 218 -2.36 6.79 -6.38
N ILE A 219 -3.25 5.93 -6.89
CA ILE A 219 -4.49 5.52 -6.23
C ILE A 219 -4.24 4.57 -5.04
N LEU A 220 -3.20 3.71 -5.06
CA LEU A 220 -3.01 2.63 -4.08
C LEU A 220 -2.98 3.05 -2.59
N ASN A 221 -2.62 4.30 -2.28
CA ASN A 221 -2.54 4.78 -0.88
C ASN A 221 -3.87 5.29 -0.31
N ASP A 222 -4.83 5.65 -1.16
CA ASP A 222 -6.15 6.15 -0.73
C ASP A 222 -7.21 5.03 -0.66
N ILE A 223 -6.85 3.78 -1.03
CA ILE A 223 -7.74 2.62 -0.86
C ILE A 223 -8.01 2.40 0.65
N PRO A 224 -9.26 2.48 1.14
CA PRO A 224 -9.52 2.48 2.58
C PRO A 224 -9.06 1.19 3.30
N VAL A 225 -9.10 0.03 2.64
CA VAL A 225 -8.63 -1.25 3.22
C VAL A 225 -7.14 -1.23 3.58
N THR A 226 -6.32 -0.46 2.87
CA THR A 226 -4.90 -0.26 3.16
C THR A 226 -4.71 0.47 4.49
N ALA A 227 -5.55 1.46 4.78
CA ALA A 227 -5.59 2.14 6.07
C ALA A 227 -6.14 1.23 7.18
N ALA A 228 -7.17 0.43 6.89
CA ALA A 228 -7.73 -0.54 7.85
C ALA A 228 -6.70 -1.58 8.29
N THR A 229 -5.92 -2.11 7.35
CA THR A 229 -4.83 -3.06 7.62
C THR A 229 -3.77 -2.41 8.52
N ARG A 230 -3.23 -1.25 8.13
CA ARG A 230 -2.20 -0.53 8.91
C ARG A 230 -2.67 -0.25 10.35
N ALA A 231 -3.93 0.12 10.52
CA ALA A 231 -4.51 0.34 11.84
C ALA A 231 -4.62 -0.95 12.68
N LEU A 232 -4.99 -2.09 12.08
CA LEU A 232 -4.99 -3.39 12.78
C LEU A 232 -3.59 -3.90 13.15
N GLY A 233 -2.59 -3.68 12.29
CA GLY A 233 -1.18 -3.98 12.60
C GLY A 233 -0.69 -3.17 13.80
N GLN A 234 -0.95 -1.86 13.80
CA GLN A 234 -0.65 -0.98 14.93
C GLN A 234 -1.43 -1.39 16.20
N ALA A 235 -2.71 -1.77 16.08
CA ALA A 235 -3.50 -2.25 17.20
C ALA A 235 -2.92 -3.54 17.82
N ALA A 236 -2.54 -4.52 16.99
CA ALA A 236 -1.94 -5.77 17.44
C ALA A 236 -0.62 -5.52 18.19
N PHE A 237 0.23 -4.63 17.66
CA PHE A 237 1.50 -4.24 18.28
C PHE A 237 1.30 -3.60 19.66
N VAL A 238 0.52 -2.52 19.76
CA VAL A 238 0.37 -1.79 21.04
C VAL A 238 -0.44 -2.59 22.08
N TYR A 239 -1.37 -3.45 21.66
CA TYR A 239 -2.09 -4.36 22.57
C TYR A 239 -1.15 -5.39 23.21
N ASN A 240 -0.14 -5.88 22.47
CA ASN A 240 0.88 -6.77 23.01
C ASN A 240 1.84 -6.04 23.98
N LEU A 241 2.04 -4.73 23.81
CA LEU A 241 2.71 -3.84 24.77
C LEU A 241 1.81 -3.44 25.97
N GLN A 242 0.60 -4.02 26.06
CA GLN A 242 -0.45 -3.75 27.05
C GLN A 242 -1.09 -2.35 26.99
N ASP A 243 -0.76 -1.52 26.01
CA ASP A 243 -1.48 -0.27 25.73
C ASP A 243 -2.81 -0.58 25.02
N ARG A 244 -3.83 -0.86 25.84
CA ARG A 244 -5.19 -1.14 25.37
C ARG A 244 -5.91 0.10 24.86
N GLN A 245 -5.53 1.30 25.31
CA GLN A 245 -6.19 2.54 24.92
C GLN A 245 -5.84 2.89 23.46
N THR A 246 -4.55 2.87 23.12
CA THR A 246 -4.13 3.03 21.72
C THR A 246 -4.62 1.87 20.86
N ALA A 247 -4.64 0.63 21.38
CA ALA A 247 -5.20 -0.51 20.64
C ALA A 247 -6.68 -0.27 20.25
N GLN A 248 -7.50 0.20 21.20
CA GLN A 248 -8.91 0.50 20.97
C GLN A 248 -9.10 1.62 19.93
N GLN A 249 -8.30 2.69 20.00
CA GLN A 249 -8.33 3.78 19.00
C GLN A 249 -7.97 3.29 17.60
N GLN A 250 -6.99 2.38 17.48
CA GLN A 250 -6.54 1.85 16.20
C GLN A 250 -7.55 0.83 15.63
N VAL A 251 -8.19 0.00 16.46
CA VAL A 251 -9.33 -0.84 16.01
C VAL A 251 -10.50 0.01 15.53
N GLN A 252 -10.80 1.15 16.19
CA GLN A 252 -11.85 2.08 15.73
C GLN A 252 -11.51 2.70 14.36
N ARG A 253 -10.25 3.09 14.12
CA ARG A 253 -9.79 3.55 12.80
C ARG A 253 -9.91 2.45 11.75
N ALA A 254 -9.64 1.20 12.11
CA ALA A 254 -9.80 0.06 11.22
C ALA A 254 -11.27 -0.16 10.82
N ALA A 255 -12.21 -0.03 11.76
CA ALA A 255 -13.65 -0.12 11.50
C ALA A 255 -14.12 0.94 10.48
N GLN A 256 -13.76 2.20 10.72
CA GLN A 256 -14.11 3.30 9.80
C GLN A 256 -13.55 3.10 8.39
N ALA A 257 -12.32 2.58 8.28
CA ALA A 257 -11.66 2.37 7.00
C ALA A 257 -12.17 1.11 6.25
N ILE A 258 -12.57 0.04 6.94
CA ILE A 258 -13.23 -1.11 6.28
C ILE A 258 -14.68 -0.79 5.89
N GLU A 259 -15.39 0.04 6.67
CA GLU A 259 -16.72 0.55 6.29
C GLU A 259 -16.67 1.38 5.00
N GLN A 260 -15.68 2.27 4.87
CA GLN A 260 -15.43 3.00 3.61
C GLN A 260 -15.16 2.02 2.46
N THR A 261 -14.40 0.95 2.70
CA THR A 261 -14.17 -0.11 1.69
C THR A 261 -15.49 -0.76 1.23
N VAL A 262 -16.41 -1.06 2.15
CA VAL A 262 -17.75 -1.60 1.84
C VAL A 262 -18.62 -0.62 1.03
N GLN A 263 -18.42 0.68 1.23
CA GLN A 263 -19.11 1.73 0.49
C GLN A 263 -18.54 1.95 -0.93
N THR A 264 -17.22 1.81 -1.11
CA THR A 264 -16.52 2.10 -2.38
C THR A 264 -16.21 0.87 -3.24
N THR A 265 -16.68 -0.33 -2.88
CA THR A 265 -16.44 -1.57 -3.67
C THR A 265 -17.72 -2.35 -3.92
N GLU A 266 -17.67 -3.20 -4.95
CA GLU A 266 -18.78 -4.05 -5.40
C GLU A 266 -18.38 -5.53 -5.45
N GLY A 267 -19.31 -6.39 -5.88
CA GLY A 267 -19.02 -7.80 -6.21
C GLY A 267 -18.45 -8.64 -5.04
N PRO A 268 -17.59 -9.63 -5.33
CA PRO A 268 -16.96 -10.48 -4.31
C PRO A 268 -16.15 -9.66 -3.29
N THR A 269 -15.42 -8.64 -3.77
CA THR A 269 -14.60 -7.72 -2.97
C THR A 269 -15.40 -7.08 -1.84
N LYS A 270 -16.60 -6.57 -2.14
CA LYS A 270 -17.53 -6.03 -1.14
C LYS A 270 -17.95 -7.08 -0.12
N GLN A 271 -18.29 -8.29 -0.56
CA GLN A 271 -18.77 -9.32 0.35
C GLN A 271 -17.70 -9.77 1.35
N VAL A 272 -16.42 -9.81 0.94
CA VAL A 272 -15.29 -10.04 1.85
C VAL A 272 -15.13 -8.87 2.82
N ALA A 273 -15.18 -7.62 2.33
CA ALA A 273 -15.08 -6.41 3.16
C ALA A 273 -16.18 -6.36 4.25
N GLU A 274 -17.45 -6.66 3.90
CA GLU A 274 -18.57 -6.72 4.85
C GLU A 274 -18.38 -7.74 5.97
N ASN A 275 -17.78 -8.89 5.65
CA ASN A 275 -17.54 -9.94 6.63
C ASN A 275 -16.38 -9.56 7.57
N LEU A 276 -15.34 -8.92 7.05
CA LEU A 276 -14.23 -8.41 7.88
C LEU A 276 -14.69 -7.22 8.75
N ALA A 277 -15.56 -6.34 8.26
CA ALA A 277 -16.16 -5.26 9.04
C ALA A 277 -16.87 -5.78 10.30
N LYS A 278 -17.73 -6.82 10.15
CA LYS A 278 -18.43 -7.47 11.27
C LYS A 278 -17.48 -8.12 12.28
N GLU A 279 -16.35 -8.68 11.83
CA GLU A 279 -15.33 -9.21 12.74
C GLU A 279 -14.59 -8.11 13.51
N ILE A 280 -14.29 -6.98 12.85
CA ILE A 280 -13.64 -5.81 13.48
C ILE A 280 -14.57 -5.12 14.48
N GLU A 281 -15.85 -4.91 14.13
CA GLU A 281 -16.89 -4.37 15.01
C GLU A 281 -17.07 -5.21 16.29
N SER A 282 -17.05 -6.55 16.15
CA SER A 282 -17.11 -7.49 17.28
C SER A 282 -15.92 -7.34 18.23
N VAL A 283 -14.71 -7.17 17.69
CA VAL A 283 -13.49 -6.94 18.48
C VAL A 283 -13.48 -5.54 19.10
N GLN A 284 -13.93 -4.51 18.38
CA GLN A 284 -14.09 -3.14 18.87
C GLN A 284 -15.06 -3.08 20.06
N THR A 285 -16.23 -3.72 19.91
CA THR A 285 -17.26 -3.82 20.95
C THR A 285 -16.74 -4.53 22.20
N ARG A 286 -15.95 -5.60 22.03
CA ARG A 286 -15.32 -6.32 23.15
C ARG A 286 -14.27 -5.46 23.86
N LEU A 287 -13.43 -4.74 23.13
CA LEU A 287 -12.46 -3.79 23.72
C LEU A 287 -13.15 -2.67 24.49
N GLN A 288 -14.18 -2.04 23.92
CA GLN A 288 -14.97 -0.99 24.57
C GLN A 288 -15.62 -1.46 25.88
N ARG A 289 -16.04 -2.73 25.96
CA ARG A 289 -16.61 -3.35 27.18
C ARG A 289 -15.53 -3.88 28.16
N GLY A 290 -14.25 -3.61 27.89
CA GLY A 290 -13.13 -4.08 28.72
C GLY A 290 -12.91 -5.60 28.67
N HIS A 291 -13.57 -6.33 27.77
CA HIS A 291 -13.39 -7.77 27.63
C HIS A 291 -12.01 -8.09 27.06
N ARG A 292 -11.38 -9.17 27.55
CA ARG A 292 -10.09 -9.62 27.01
C ARG A 292 -10.28 -10.14 25.59
N ILE A 293 -9.51 -9.57 24.66
CA ILE A 293 -9.22 -10.17 23.35
C ILE A 293 -7.80 -10.76 23.40
N SER A 294 -7.41 -11.56 22.41
CA SER A 294 -6.01 -12.01 22.29
C SER A 294 -5.24 -11.16 21.27
N GLY A 295 -3.93 -10.96 21.45
CA GLY A 295 -3.10 -10.31 20.42
C GLY A 295 -3.17 -11.06 19.08
N ARG A 296 -3.25 -12.40 19.15
CA ARG A 296 -3.46 -13.31 18.01
C ARG A 296 -4.77 -13.04 17.25
N GLU A 297 -5.81 -12.56 17.93
CA GLU A 297 -7.10 -12.18 17.31
C GLU A 297 -6.96 -10.92 16.45
N LEU A 298 -6.22 -9.91 16.95
CA LEU A 298 -5.85 -8.73 16.17
C LEU A 298 -4.89 -9.07 15.02
N THR A 299 -3.89 -9.92 15.24
CA THR A 299 -2.99 -10.42 14.18
C THR A 299 -3.76 -11.16 13.09
N GLY A 300 -4.78 -11.96 13.45
CA GLY A 300 -5.64 -12.65 12.50
C GLY A 300 -6.49 -11.68 11.67
N LEU A 301 -7.13 -10.70 12.32
CA LEU A 301 -7.86 -9.64 11.62
C LEU A 301 -6.93 -8.88 10.67
N HIS A 302 -5.77 -8.44 11.16
CA HIS A 302 -4.74 -7.79 10.38
C HIS A 302 -4.41 -8.59 9.09
N GLN A 303 -4.08 -9.89 9.22
CA GLN A 303 -3.75 -10.75 8.08
C GLN A 303 -4.87 -10.82 7.04
N ARG A 304 -6.14 -10.94 7.48
CA ARG A 304 -7.28 -11.06 6.56
C ARG A 304 -7.60 -9.77 5.82
N VAL A 305 -7.48 -8.62 6.50
CA VAL A 305 -7.65 -7.31 5.85
C VAL A 305 -6.46 -6.99 4.94
N GLY A 306 -5.24 -7.42 5.31
CA GLY A 306 -4.06 -7.35 4.45
C GLY A 306 -4.18 -8.19 3.18
N ALA A 307 -4.76 -9.39 3.25
CA ALA A 307 -5.06 -10.19 2.07
C ALA A 307 -6.06 -9.48 1.12
N LEU A 308 -7.12 -8.88 1.66
CA LEU A 308 -8.06 -8.07 0.88
C LEU A 308 -7.39 -6.80 0.30
N ALA A 309 -6.47 -6.19 1.03
CA ALA A 309 -5.71 -5.03 0.56
C ALA A 309 -4.78 -5.39 -0.61
N ALA A 310 -4.07 -6.51 -0.53
CA ALA A 310 -3.25 -7.01 -1.63
C ALA A 310 -4.11 -7.34 -2.86
N TYR A 311 -5.28 -7.98 -2.67
CA TYR A 311 -6.23 -8.24 -3.76
C TYR A 311 -6.71 -6.95 -4.43
N GLN A 312 -7.13 -5.92 -3.69
CA GLN A 312 -7.61 -4.65 -4.27
C GLN A 312 -6.49 -3.85 -4.95
N GLN A 313 -5.28 -3.84 -4.39
CA GLN A 313 -4.12 -3.23 -5.05
C GLN A 313 -3.84 -3.92 -6.40
N ALA A 314 -3.85 -5.25 -6.41
CA ALA A 314 -3.68 -6.02 -7.63
C ALA A 314 -4.81 -5.80 -8.64
N GLU A 315 -6.08 -5.71 -8.20
CA GLU A 315 -7.27 -5.50 -9.03
C GLU A 315 -7.15 -4.23 -9.86
N LEU A 316 -6.66 -3.14 -9.25
CA LEU A 316 -6.32 -1.89 -9.94
C LEU A 316 -5.19 -2.06 -10.97
N THR A 317 -4.19 -2.92 -10.72
CA THR A 317 -3.09 -3.14 -11.69
C THR A 317 -3.49 -3.98 -12.90
N TRP A 318 -4.33 -5.03 -12.75
CA TRP A 318 -4.66 -5.90 -13.89
C TRP A 318 -5.75 -5.33 -14.79
N THR A 319 -6.68 -4.57 -14.22
CA THR A 319 -7.73 -3.85 -14.97
C THR A 319 -7.14 -2.72 -15.83
N THR A 320 -6.13 -1.99 -15.33
CA THR A 320 -5.45 -0.92 -16.07
C THR A 320 -4.41 -1.43 -17.08
N SER A 321 -3.70 -2.52 -16.79
CA SER A 321 -2.55 -2.99 -17.61
C SER A 321 -2.89 -3.65 -18.95
N THR A 322 -4.16 -3.87 -19.29
CA THR A 322 -4.52 -4.76 -20.42
C THR A 322 -5.48 -4.11 -21.42
N PRO A 323 -5.00 -3.64 -22.60
CA PRO A 323 -5.86 -3.36 -23.74
C PRO A 323 -6.52 -4.66 -24.22
N ALA A 324 -7.79 -4.84 -23.89
CA ALA A 324 -8.55 -6.10 -24.05
C ALA A 324 -8.95 -6.43 -25.50
N ASN A 325 -8.09 -6.08 -26.46
CA ASN A 325 -8.40 -6.02 -27.89
C ASN A 325 -8.34 -7.39 -28.59
N THR A 326 -7.80 -8.42 -27.94
CA THR A 326 -7.77 -9.81 -28.46
C THR A 326 -8.43 -10.78 -27.48
N PRO A 327 -9.05 -11.88 -27.97
CA PRO A 327 -9.62 -12.91 -27.10
C PRO A 327 -8.59 -13.56 -26.17
N GLU A 328 -7.33 -13.67 -26.60
CA GLU A 328 -6.24 -14.22 -25.79
C GLU A 328 -5.87 -13.28 -24.62
N ALA A 329 -5.75 -11.97 -24.87
CA ALA A 329 -5.53 -10.99 -23.80
C ALA A 329 -6.67 -11.01 -22.78
N GLN A 330 -7.93 -11.15 -23.25
CA GLN A 330 -9.09 -11.30 -22.37
C GLN A 330 -9.07 -12.60 -21.56
N ALA A 331 -8.69 -13.73 -22.17
CA ALA A 331 -8.56 -15.01 -21.47
C ALA A 331 -7.46 -14.95 -20.40
N LYS A 332 -6.31 -14.36 -20.75
CA LYS A 332 -5.17 -14.16 -19.84
C LYS A 332 -5.52 -13.25 -18.66
N ALA A 333 -6.19 -12.13 -18.90
CA ALA A 333 -6.65 -11.22 -17.84
C ALA A 333 -7.66 -11.90 -16.89
N LYS A 334 -8.62 -12.67 -17.44
CA LYS A 334 -9.59 -13.43 -16.63
C LYS A 334 -8.91 -14.52 -15.79
N ALA A 335 -8.00 -15.29 -16.38
CA ALA A 335 -7.19 -16.28 -15.66
C ALA A 335 -6.39 -15.64 -14.51
N LYS A 336 -5.79 -14.46 -14.74
CA LYS A 336 -5.05 -13.71 -13.74
C LYS A 336 -5.94 -13.25 -12.58
N ALA A 337 -7.14 -12.73 -12.87
CA ALA A 337 -8.12 -12.38 -11.84
C ALA A 337 -8.56 -13.59 -10.99
N ASP A 338 -8.85 -14.74 -11.62
CA ASP A 338 -9.15 -15.99 -10.90
C ASP A 338 -8.00 -16.41 -9.95
N LEU A 339 -6.73 -16.23 -10.36
CA LEU A 339 -5.56 -16.59 -9.56
C LEU A 339 -5.35 -15.64 -8.36
N TYR A 340 -5.62 -14.36 -8.52
CA TYR A 340 -5.62 -13.42 -7.38
C TYR A 340 -6.76 -13.71 -6.40
N GLN A 341 -7.95 -14.09 -6.89
CA GLN A 341 -9.05 -14.57 -6.03
C GLN A 341 -8.63 -15.83 -5.27
N ALA A 342 -8.00 -16.81 -5.95
CA ALA A 342 -7.46 -18.00 -5.29
C ALA A 342 -6.41 -17.68 -4.21
N ARG A 343 -5.55 -16.68 -4.44
CA ARG A 343 -4.56 -16.19 -3.47
C ARG A 343 -5.20 -15.50 -2.27
N LEU A 344 -6.24 -14.68 -2.48
CA LEU A 344 -7.04 -14.06 -1.43
C LEU A 344 -7.67 -15.14 -0.54
N ASP A 345 -8.43 -16.06 -1.13
CA ASP A 345 -9.14 -17.11 -0.40
C ASP A 345 -8.17 -18.03 0.36
N LEU A 346 -7.00 -18.34 -0.24
CA LEU A 346 -5.95 -19.13 0.42
C LEU A 346 -5.32 -18.41 1.63
N ALA A 347 -5.11 -17.09 1.56
CA ALA A 347 -4.60 -16.30 2.68
C ALA A 347 -5.65 -16.11 3.79
N LEU A 348 -6.93 -15.95 3.42
CA LEU A 348 -8.05 -15.98 4.37
C LEU A 348 -8.11 -17.34 5.07
N ALA A 349 -8.01 -18.44 4.32
CA ALA A 349 -7.97 -19.80 4.86
C ALA A 349 -6.80 -20.02 5.84
N GLU A 350 -5.59 -19.57 5.49
CA GLU A 350 -4.43 -19.66 6.36
C GLU A 350 -4.66 -18.93 7.68
N SER A 351 -5.15 -17.68 7.64
CA SER A 351 -5.42 -16.92 8.85
C SER A 351 -6.52 -17.57 9.71
N TYR A 352 -7.57 -18.11 9.09
CA TYR A 352 -8.60 -18.83 9.83
C TYR A 352 -8.08 -20.13 10.47
N GLN A 353 -7.27 -20.94 9.77
CA GLN A 353 -6.77 -22.21 10.32
C GLN A 353 -5.61 -22.02 11.30
N LEU A 354 -4.60 -21.23 10.94
CA LEU A 354 -3.36 -21.09 11.70
C LEU A 354 -3.45 -20.01 12.78
N THR A 355 -4.21 -18.94 12.55
CA THR A 355 -4.26 -17.78 13.46
C THR A 355 -5.49 -17.81 14.37
N SER A 356 -6.72 -17.88 13.85
CA SER A 356 -7.93 -17.87 14.71
C SER A 356 -8.45 -19.25 15.14
N GLY A 357 -8.06 -20.34 14.44
CA GLY A 357 -8.56 -21.69 14.69
C GLY A 357 -9.98 -21.96 14.17
N ASP A 358 -10.53 -21.08 13.32
CA ASP A 358 -11.87 -21.23 12.73
C ASP A 358 -11.82 -22.21 11.54
N LYS A 359 -11.91 -23.50 11.86
CA LYS A 359 -11.91 -24.60 10.88
C LYS A 359 -13.06 -24.50 9.87
N SER A 360 -14.19 -23.90 10.25
CA SER A 360 -15.38 -23.78 9.38
C SER A 360 -15.16 -22.73 8.29
N LYS A 361 -14.67 -21.54 8.68
CA LYS A 361 -14.27 -20.50 7.71
C LYS A 361 -13.07 -20.94 6.89
N ALA A 362 -12.04 -21.56 7.49
CA ALA A 362 -10.92 -22.10 6.75
C ALA A 362 -11.35 -23.12 5.68
N SER A 363 -12.22 -24.07 6.02
CA SER A 363 -12.76 -25.05 5.07
C SER A 363 -13.58 -24.40 3.95
N THR A 364 -14.35 -23.35 4.26
CA THR A 364 -15.11 -22.57 3.27
C THR A 364 -14.19 -21.84 2.31
N GLN A 365 -13.16 -21.17 2.82
CA GLN A 365 -12.18 -20.43 2.03
C GLN A 365 -11.32 -21.36 1.15
N LEU A 366 -10.92 -22.54 1.65
CA LEU A 366 -10.22 -23.55 0.84
C LEU A 366 -11.06 -24.07 -0.35
N ARG A 367 -12.40 -24.14 -0.21
CA ARG A 367 -13.29 -24.46 -1.35
C ARG A 367 -13.37 -23.33 -2.36
N ALA A 368 -13.37 -22.07 -1.91
CA ALA A 368 -13.36 -20.90 -2.78
C ALA A 368 -12.05 -20.82 -3.58
N ALA A 369 -10.90 -20.99 -2.92
CA ALA A 369 -9.59 -21.08 -3.56
C ALA A 369 -9.52 -22.20 -4.60
N GLU A 370 -10.03 -23.40 -4.28
CA GLU A 370 -10.09 -24.53 -5.22
C GLU A 370 -11.00 -24.25 -6.43
N ALA A 371 -12.12 -23.55 -6.24
CA ALA A 371 -13.01 -23.16 -7.34
C ALA A 371 -12.38 -22.10 -8.25
N ALA A 372 -11.68 -21.13 -7.66
CA ALA A 372 -10.96 -20.08 -8.38
C ALA A 372 -9.78 -20.65 -9.18
N LEU A 373 -8.98 -21.58 -8.60
CA LEU A 373 -7.93 -22.31 -9.32
C LEU A 373 -8.47 -23.05 -10.55
N LYS A 374 -9.60 -23.76 -10.41
CA LYS A 374 -10.25 -24.44 -11.55
C LYS A 374 -10.73 -23.43 -12.59
N GLY A 375 -11.26 -22.29 -12.14
CA GLY A 375 -11.58 -21.13 -12.97
C GLY A 375 -10.40 -20.68 -13.83
N ALA A 376 -9.22 -20.54 -13.23
CA ALA A 376 -7.98 -20.18 -13.93
C ALA A 376 -7.50 -21.31 -14.87
N ALA A 377 -7.52 -22.56 -14.43
CA ALA A 377 -7.08 -23.74 -15.21
C ALA A 377 -7.92 -23.99 -16.49
N MET A 378 -9.15 -23.45 -16.55
CA MET A 378 -9.98 -23.45 -17.76
C MET A 378 -9.64 -22.31 -18.75
N LYS A 379 -8.95 -21.26 -18.30
CA LYS A 379 -8.65 -20.04 -19.08
C LYS A 379 -7.16 -19.85 -19.40
N ALA A 380 -6.28 -20.55 -18.69
CA ALA A 380 -4.82 -20.47 -18.84
C ALA A 380 -4.28 -21.33 -20.00
N GLN A 381 -3.13 -20.92 -20.55
CA GLN A 381 -2.38 -21.70 -21.55
C GLN A 381 -1.81 -23.02 -20.95
N PRO A 382 -1.53 -24.05 -21.77
CA PRO A 382 -1.14 -25.38 -21.28
C PRO A 382 0.06 -25.42 -20.33
N ALA A 383 1.09 -24.61 -20.58
CA ALA A 383 2.30 -24.55 -19.75
C ALA A 383 2.03 -24.02 -18.32
N VAL A 384 1.03 -23.14 -18.16
CA VAL A 384 0.62 -22.55 -16.88
C VAL A 384 -0.32 -23.52 -16.13
N LYS A 385 -1.15 -24.25 -16.87
CA LYS A 385 -2.16 -25.16 -16.30
C LYS A 385 -1.59 -26.25 -15.39
N SER A 386 -0.42 -26.81 -15.72
CA SER A 386 0.26 -27.82 -14.89
C SER A 386 0.65 -27.29 -13.51
N GLN A 387 1.12 -26.04 -13.43
CA GLN A 387 1.44 -25.37 -12.17
C GLN A 387 0.17 -25.09 -11.35
N ILE A 388 -0.92 -24.65 -11.99
CA ILE A 388 -2.23 -24.46 -11.33
C ILE A 388 -2.69 -25.78 -10.70
N THR A 389 -2.64 -26.90 -11.43
CA THR A 389 -3.05 -28.21 -10.90
C THR A 389 -2.13 -28.74 -9.78
N SER A 390 -0.86 -28.31 -9.73
CA SER A 390 -0.01 -28.58 -8.57
C SER A 390 -0.53 -27.87 -7.31
N ILE A 391 -0.94 -26.61 -7.44
CA ILE A 391 -1.53 -25.81 -6.36
C ILE A 391 -2.91 -26.37 -5.97
N GLU A 392 -3.74 -26.82 -6.92
CA GLU A 392 -5.02 -27.52 -6.64
C GLU A 392 -4.82 -28.78 -5.78
N SER A 393 -3.72 -29.51 -5.99
CA SER A 393 -3.35 -30.67 -5.18
C SER A 393 -3.03 -30.26 -3.74
N ASP A 394 -2.26 -29.19 -3.54
CA ASP A 394 -1.89 -28.70 -2.22
C ASP A 394 -3.07 -28.06 -1.46
N VAL A 395 -3.91 -27.28 -2.13
CA VAL A 395 -5.19 -26.80 -1.56
C VAL A 395 -6.10 -27.97 -1.19
N SER A 396 -6.11 -29.06 -1.97
CA SER A 396 -6.87 -30.27 -1.62
C SER A 396 -6.32 -31.00 -0.39
N LYS A 397 -4.99 -31.03 -0.19
CA LYS A 397 -4.34 -31.56 1.03
C LYS A 397 -4.63 -30.69 2.25
N LEU A 398 -4.63 -29.36 2.09
CA LEU A 398 -5.04 -28.43 3.14
C LEU A 398 -6.51 -28.62 3.52
N LYS A 399 -7.40 -28.82 2.53
CA LYS A 399 -8.84 -29.03 2.72
C LYS A 399 -9.16 -30.32 3.49
N THR A 400 -8.43 -31.41 3.27
CA THR A 400 -8.55 -32.64 4.09
C THR A 400 -7.86 -32.48 5.44
N GLY A 401 -6.73 -31.79 5.50
CA GLY A 401 -5.98 -31.48 6.72
C GLY A 401 -6.60 -30.42 7.63
N VAL A 402 -7.66 -29.71 7.22
CA VAL A 402 -8.22 -28.54 7.94
C VAL A 402 -8.66 -28.84 9.38
N ASN A 403 -9.03 -30.11 9.65
CA ASN A 403 -9.44 -30.55 10.98
C ASN A 403 -8.29 -30.95 11.90
N LEU A 404 -7.07 -31.13 11.39
CA LEU A 404 -5.89 -31.49 12.15
C LEU A 404 -5.36 -30.30 12.96
N GLN A 405 -4.43 -30.56 13.89
CA GLN A 405 -3.64 -29.49 14.50
C GLN A 405 -2.72 -28.85 13.44
N PRO A 406 -2.51 -27.53 13.45
CA PRO A 406 -1.63 -26.85 12.49
C PRO A 406 -0.17 -27.19 12.78
N THR A 407 0.36 -28.19 12.06
CA THR A 407 1.78 -28.59 12.13
C THR A 407 2.64 -27.73 11.19
N ALA A 408 3.97 -27.79 11.33
CA ALA A 408 4.89 -27.09 10.44
C ALA A 408 4.67 -27.42 8.94
N PRO A 409 4.48 -28.71 8.53
CA PRO A 409 4.07 -29.04 7.16
C PRO A 409 2.83 -28.29 6.66
N VAL A 410 1.77 -28.13 7.47
CA VAL A 410 0.56 -27.42 7.05
C VAL A 410 0.87 -25.95 6.71
N ARG A 411 1.68 -25.28 7.54
CA ARG A 411 2.14 -23.91 7.25
C ARG A 411 2.99 -23.85 5.97
N SER A 412 3.93 -24.78 5.80
CA SER A 412 4.74 -24.85 4.58
C SER A 412 3.90 -25.07 3.32
N THR A 413 2.83 -25.88 3.37
CA THR A 413 1.92 -26.05 2.24
C THR A 413 1.19 -24.75 1.89
N TYR A 414 0.70 -23.98 2.87
CA TYR A 414 0.12 -22.64 2.60
C TYR A 414 1.14 -21.69 1.96
N GLN A 415 2.33 -21.57 2.56
CA GLN A 415 3.39 -20.66 2.10
C GLN A 415 3.87 -21.00 0.69
N ASN A 416 4.16 -22.27 0.41
CA ASN A 416 4.56 -22.74 -0.92
C ASN A 416 3.46 -22.50 -1.97
N SER A 417 2.19 -22.72 -1.60
CA SER A 417 1.05 -22.50 -2.50
C SER A 417 0.87 -21.02 -2.84
N GLN A 418 0.97 -20.12 -1.84
CA GLN A 418 0.92 -18.67 -2.06
C GLN A 418 2.11 -18.16 -2.88
N GLN A 419 3.33 -18.67 -2.62
CA GLN A 419 4.53 -18.30 -3.38
C GLN A 419 4.45 -18.77 -4.84
N THR A 420 3.96 -19.99 -5.08
CA THR A 420 3.77 -20.54 -6.44
C THR A 420 2.69 -19.76 -7.18
N LEU A 421 1.57 -19.43 -6.52
CA LEU A 421 0.56 -18.52 -7.05
C LEU A 421 1.18 -17.17 -7.43
N GLN A 422 2.00 -16.57 -6.57
CA GLN A 422 2.64 -15.28 -6.85
C GLN A 422 3.55 -15.32 -8.07
N GLN A 423 4.42 -16.34 -8.17
CA GLN A 423 5.32 -16.49 -9.33
C GLN A 423 4.54 -16.69 -10.63
N LEU A 424 3.46 -17.47 -10.60
CA LEU A 424 2.60 -17.74 -11.74
C LEU A 424 1.80 -16.50 -12.15
N ILE A 425 1.29 -15.73 -11.18
CA ILE A 425 0.65 -14.43 -11.38
C ILE A 425 1.60 -13.41 -12.00
N LEU A 426 2.88 -13.41 -11.62
CA LEU A 426 3.91 -12.53 -12.19
C LEU A 426 4.37 -12.98 -13.60
N GLY A 427 4.32 -14.27 -13.90
CA GLY A 427 4.60 -14.83 -15.23
C GLY A 427 3.47 -14.64 -16.27
N LEU A 428 2.28 -14.22 -15.81
CA LEU A 428 1.14 -13.84 -16.66
C LEU A 428 1.12 -12.32 -16.94
#